data_AF-A0A411KWN3-F1
#
_entry.id   AF-A0A411KWN3-F1
#
_cell.length_a   1.000
_cell.length_b   1.000
_cell.length_c   1.000
_cell.angle_alpha   90.00
_cell.angle_beta   90.00
_cell.angle_gamma   90.00
#
_symmetry.space_group_name_H-M   'P 1'
#
loop_
_entity.id
_entity.type
_entity.pdbx_description
1 polymer ?
#
loop_
_entity_poly.entity_id
_entity_poly.type
_entity_poly.pdbx_seq_one_letter_code
_entity_poly.pdbx_strand_id
1 'polypeptide(L)'
;MSGQMNENLTQQFANFVQKNAPQNAEAILTDTSSPEIAAQREQLAREFVKQQVEPKVDEAYQEGRRNIGANMPSVSEGKGSGTVYADYNSHGDSIDEMTKNAGIKNDVHQSVEHMFSENQQAHKDRQDSIHKQEDDVQNEHTRLKNHHNLEGNKFEKEYNDKKAEQRALPGADTRDELLAKAQEFERKHKP
;
A
#
# COMPACT_ATOMS: atom_id res chain seq x y z
N MET A 1 52.15 38.15 8.38
CA MET A 1 53.07 38.47 7.27
C MET A 1 53.28 39.99 7.22
N SER A 2 53.63 40.63 8.34
CA SER A 2 54.97 41.09 8.78
C SER A 2 55.73 41.96 7.75
N GLY A 3 55.97 43.22 8.14
CA GLY A 3 56.62 44.27 7.33
C GLY A 3 58.00 43.94 6.76
N GLN A 4 58.63 42.83 7.18
CA GLN A 4 59.88 42.32 6.63
C GLN A 4 59.79 41.91 5.16
N MET A 5 58.66 41.35 4.70
CA MET A 5 58.47 41.10 3.25
C MET A 5 58.33 42.40 2.46
N ASN A 6 57.71 43.42 3.06
CA ASN A 6 57.46 44.71 2.41
C ASN A 6 58.74 45.54 2.26
N GLU A 7 59.63 45.48 3.26
CA GLU A 7 60.97 46.09 3.20
C GLU A 7 61.84 45.43 2.12
N ASN A 8 61.77 44.10 1.99
CA ASN A 8 62.54 43.39 0.97
C ASN A 8 62.07 43.73 -0.46
N LEU A 9 60.75 43.80 -0.69
CA LEU A 9 60.19 44.16 -1.99
C LEU A 9 60.51 45.62 -2.38
N THR A 10 60.53 46.52 -1.41
CA THR A 10 60.88 47.93 -1.65
C THR A 10 62.36 48.07 -2.06
N GLN A 11 63.26 47.32 -1.42
CA GLN A 11 64.68 47.27 -1.81
C GLN A 11 64.88 46.58 -3.18
N GLN A 12 64.11 45.52 -3.47
CA GLN A 12 64.14 44.88 -4.80
C GLN A 12 63.62 45.82 -5.89
N PHE A 13 62.59 46.62 -5.60
CA PHE A 13 62.08 47.63 -6.51
C PHE A 13 63.12 48.73 -6.78
N ALA A 14 63.81 49.22 -5.74
CA ALA A 14 64.90 50.19 -5.91
C ALA A 14 66.01 49.68 -6.83
N ASN A 15 66.44 48.41 -6.63
CA ASN A 15 67.40 47.75 -7.50
C ASN A 15 66.86 47.55 -8.94
N PHE A 16 65.57 47.27 -9.09
CA PHE A 16 64.92 47.09 -10.39
C PHE A 16 64.87 48.40 -11.18
N VAL A 17 64.51 49.51 -10.53
CA VAL A 17 64.51 50.85 -11.13
C VAL A 17 65.93 51.25 -11.55
N GLN A 18 66.93 50.96 -10.72
CA GLN A 18 68.32 51.29 -11.03
C GLN A 18 68.88 50.51 -12.22
N LYS A 19 68.38 49.29 -12.47
CA LYS A 19 68.75 48.49 -13.65
C LYS A 19 68.03 48.90 -14.93
N ASN A 20 66.73 49.22 -14.84
CA ASN A 20 65.90 49.48 -16.01
C ASN A 20 65.87 50.95 -16.43
N ALA A 21 66.12 51.88 -15.51
CA ALA A 21 66.13 53.31 -15.77
C ALA A 21 67.34 54.03 -15.10
N PRO A 22 68.59 53.62 -15.38
CA PRO A 22 69.78 54.09 -14.66
C PRO A 22 70.00 55.61 -14.73
N GLN A 23 69.59 56.25 -15.83
CA GLN A 23 69.75 57.70 -16.03
C GLN A 23 68.79 58.53 -15.18
N ASN A 24 67.65 57.97 -14.79
CA ASN A 24 66.60 58.66 -14.04
C ASN A 24 66.29 57.98 -12.69
N ALA A 25 67.11 57.00 -12.27
CA ALA A 25 66.84 56.15 -11.12
C ALA A 25 66.74 56.94 -9.83
N GLU A 26 67.64 57.91 -9.60
CA GLU A 26 67.59 58.75 -8.41
C GLU A 26 66.33 59.61 -8.37
N ALA A 27 65.96 60.24 -9.49
CA ALA A 27 64.73 61.03 -9.58
C ALA A 27 63.47 60.16 -9.35
N ILE A 28 63.39 58.98 -9.98
CA ILE A 28 62.27 58.04 -9.83
C ILE A 28 62.16 57.48 -8.40
N LEU A 29 63.28 57.35 -7.68
CA LEU A 29 63.31 56.84 -6.30
C LEU A 29 63.15 57.94 -5.23
N THR A 30 63.48 59.20 -5.54
CA THR A 30 63.52 60.30 -4.54
C THR A 30 62.54 61.45 -4.80
N ASP A 31 62.18 61.73 -6.05
CA ASP A 31 61.30 62.85 -6.39
C ASP A 31 59.93 62.36 -6.91
N THR A 32 58.96 62.31 -6.00
CA THR A 32 57.56 61.97 -6.30
C THR A 32 56.68 63.19 -6.58
N SER A 33 57.27 64.38 -6.67
CA SER A 33 56.55 65.65 -6.73
C SER A 33 56.22 66.07 -8.17
N SER A 34 56.92 65.48 -9.16
CA SER A 34 56.62 65.62 -10.59
C SER A 34 55.62 64.55 -11.04
N PRO A 35 54.50 64.93 -11.67
CA PRO A 35 53.53 63.98 -12.23
C PRO A 35 54.15 62.99 -13.23
N GLU A 36 55.13 63.45 -14.02
CA GLU A 36 55.82 62.63 -15.02
C GLU A 36 56.69 61.55 -14.38
N ILE A 37 57.43 61.89 -13.32
CA ILE A 37 58.28 60.94 -12.58
C ILE A 37 57.43 59.95 -11.78
N ALA A 38 56.31 60.40 -11.22
CA ALA A 38 55.35 59.53 -10.55
C ALA A 38 54.75 58.49 -11.51
N ALA A 39 54.39 58.89 -12.74
CA ALA A 39 53.88 57.98 -13.76
C ALA A 39 54.94 56.94 -14.20
N GLN A 40 56.20 57.36 -14.37
CA GLN A 40 57.30 56.44 -14.69
C GLN A 40 57.56 55.43 -13.56
N ARG A 41 57.52 55.88 -12.31
CA ARG A 41 57.63 55.01 -11.13
C ARG A 41 56.49 53.99 -11.10
N GLU A 42 55.26 54.42 -11.36
CA GLU A 42 54.09 53.54 -11.34
C GLU A 42 54.19 52.47 -12.44
N GLN A 43 54.64 52.84 -13.64
CA GLN A 43 54.85 51.89 -14.73
C GLN A 43 55.90 50.83 -14.37
N LEU A 44 57.06 51.26 -13.86
CA LEU A 44 58.10 50.33 -13.41
C LEU A 44 57.65 49.47 -12.23
N ALA A 45 56.83 50.00 -11.33
CA ALA A 45 56.26 49.24 -10.22
C ALA A 45 55.29 48.15 -10.71
N ARG A 46 54.46 48.46 -11.70
CA ARG A 46 53.57 47.48 -12.35
C ARG A 46 54.37 46.37 -13.03
N GLU A 47 55.44 46.71 -13.75
CA GLU A 47 56.34 45.73 -14.37
C GLU A 47 57.07 44.87 -13.33
N PHE A 48 57.53 45.47 -12.23
CA PHE A 48 58.18 44.76 -11.13
C PHE A 48 57.22 43.76 -10.45
N VAL A 49 55.99 44.18 -10.14
CA VAL A 49 54.97 43.30 -9.54
C VAL A 49 54.65 42.14 -10.48
N LYS A 50 54.50 42.40 -11.78
CA LYS A 50 54.26 41.38 -12.79
C LYS A 50 55.40 40.34 -12.86
N GLN A 51 56.65 40.78 -12.84
CA GLN A 51 57.79 39.87 -12.99
C GLN A 51 58.15 39.12 -11.71
N GLN A 52 58.01 39.74 -10.54
CA GLN A 52 58.58 39.21 -9.30
C GLN A 52 57.53 38.71 -8.30
N VAL A 53 56.29 39.19 -8.38
CA VAL A 53 55.24 38.89 -7.39
C VAL A 53 54.20 37.94 -7.99
N GLU A 54 53.78 38.15 -9.25
CA GLU A 54 52.78 37.31 -9.94
C GLU A 54 53.13 35.79 -9.90
N PRO A 55 54.36 35.35 -10.24
CA PRO A 55 54.69 33.92 -10.24
C PRO A 55 54.63 33.28 -8.85
N LYS A 56 55.01 34.05 -7.82
CA LYS A 56 55.04 33.57 -6.42
C LYS A 56 53.65 33.48 -5.81
N VAL A 57 52.76 34.38 -6.20
CA VAL A 57 51.35 34.37 -5.76
C VAL A 57 50.60 33.21 -6.40
N ASP A 58 50.82 32.95 -7.69
CA ASP A 58 50.20 31.81 -8.39
C ASP A 58 50.67 30.47 -7.82
N GLU A 59 51.96 30.34 -7.53
CA GLU A 59 52.54 29.13 -6.91
C GLU A 59 51.95 28.90 -5.51
N ALA A 60 51.92 29.94 -4.66
CA ALA A 60 51.33 29.87 -3.32
C ALA A 60 49.82 29.56 -3.36
N TYR A 61 49.09 30.09 -4.34
CA TYR A 61 47.66 29.81 -4.52
C TYR A 61 47.41 28.37 -4.96
N GLN A 62 48.20 27.85 -5.90
CA GLN A 62 48.09 26.44 -6.33
C GLN A 62 48.47 25.48 -5.20
N GLU A 63 49.51 25.79 -4.43
CA GLU A 63 49.91 24.99 -3.27
C GLU A 63 48.86 25.02 -2.16
N GLY A 64 48.29 26.20 -1.86
CA GLY A 64 47.15 26.33 -0.96
C GLY A 64 45.94 25.50 -1.40
N ARG A 65 45.60 25.52 -2.69
CA ARG A 65 44.49 24.72 -3.24
C ARG A 65 44.75 23.21 -3.11
N ARG A 66 45.98 22.75 -3.37
CA ARG A 66 46.34 21.32 -3.21
C ARG A 66 46.26 20.88 -1.75
N ASN A 67 46.69 21.73 -0.81
CA ASN A 67 46.72 21.39 0.61
C ASN A 67 45.36 21.47 1.31
N ILE A 68 44.48 22.39 0.88
CA ILE A 68 43.11 22.50 1.42
C ILE A 68 42.29 21.22 1.15
N GLY A 69 42.53 20.54 0.02
CA GLY A 69 41.86 19.27 -0.31
C GLY A 69 42.52 18.01 0.26
N ALA A 70 43.77 18.09 0.74
CA ALA A 70 44.55 16.91 1.10
C ALA A 70 44.22 16.32 2.49
N ASN A 71 43.73 17.14 3.42
CA ASN A 71 43.42 16.74 4.81
C ASN A 71 41.92 16.78 5.15
N MET A 72 41.06 17.09 4.18
CA MET A 72 39.64 16.85 4.36
C MET A 72 39.35 15.40 3.97
N PRO A 73 38.80 14.57 4.87
CA PRO A 73 38.16 13.33 4.45
C PRO A 73 37.18 13.69 3.35
N SER A 74 37.13 12.89 2.28
CA SER A 74 35.96 12.91 1.40
C SER A 74 34.75 12.70 2.31
N VAL A 75 34.05 13.78 2.63
CA VAL A 75 32.64 13.66 2.94
C VAL A 75 32.07 13.10 1.66
N SER A 76 31.63 11.84 1.71
CA SER A 76 30.81 11.26 0.66
C SER A 76 29.76 12.32 0.38
N GLU A 77 29.86 12.99 -0.77
CA GLU A 77 28.74 13.72 -1.32
C GLU A 77 27.58 12.74 -1.17
N GLY A 78 26.56 13.14 -0.40
CA GLY A 78 25.40 12.31 -0.14
C GLY A 78 25.00 11.76 -1.50
N LYS A 79 25.21 10.44 -1.65
CA LYS A 79 25.31 9.84 -2.96
C LYS A 79 24.02 10.24 -3.73
N GLY A 80 24.18 10.79 -4.93
CA GLY A 80 23.07 11.43 -5.67
C GLY A 80 21.86 10.51 -5.87
N SER A 81 20.72 11.03 -6.34
CA SER A 81 19.44 10.27 -6.38
C SER A 81 19.50 8.85 -6.97
N GLY A 82 20.46 8.57 -7.87
CA GLY A 82 20.71 7.22 -8.40
C GLY A 82 21.16 6.18 -7.37
N THR A 83 21.79 6.58 -6.27
CA THR A 83 22.20 5.66 -5.20
C THR A 83 21.13 5.43 -4.17
N VAL A 84 20.19 6.37 -4.00
CA VAL A 84 18.99 6.13 -3.18
C VAL A 84 18.13 5.06 -3.85
N TYR A 85 18.02 5.09 -5.18
CA TYR A 85 17.30 4.06 -5.94
C TYR A 85 18.01 2.69 -5.88
N ALA A 86 19.35 2.69 -5.96
CA ALA A 86 20.15 1.46 -5.81
C ALA A 86 20.05 0.88 -4.40
N ASP A 87 20.14 1.73 -3.35
CA ASP A 87 19.98 1.31 -1.96
C ASP A 87 18.57 0.77 -1.71
N TYR A 88 17.52 1.44 -2.20
CA TYR A 88 16.14 0.96 -2.12
C TYR A 88 15.95 -0.41 -2.77
N ASN A 89 16.45 -0.59 -4.01
CA ASN A 89 16.38 -1.88 -4.70
C ASN A 89 17.17 -2.97 -3.98
N SER A 90 18.30 -2.63 -3.35
CA SER A 90 19.12 -3.58 -2.59
C SER A 90 18.51 -3.99 -1.24
N HIS A 91 17.58 -3.19 -0.71
CA HIS A 91 16.91 -3.44 0.56
C HIS A 91 15.51 -4.07 0.43
N GLY A 92 14.98 -4.20 -0.79
CA GLY A 92 13.67 -4.82 -1.05
C GLY A 92 13.54 -6.21 -0.44
N ASP A 93 14.50 -7.10 -0.72
CA ASP A 93 14.49 -8.48 -0.19
C ASP A 93 14.51 -8.52 1.34
N SER A 94 15.27 -7.63 1.99
CA SER A 94 15.36 -7.55 3.44
C SER A 94 14.06 -7.02 4.06
N ILE A 95 13.41 -6.05 3.42
CA ILE A 95 12.10 -5.54 3.83
C ILE A 95 11.04 -6.63 3.67
N ASP A 96 11.05 -7.39 2.58
CA ASP A 96 10.12 -8.51 2.36
C ASP A 96 10.34 -9.63 3.38
N GLU A 97 11.59 -9.97 3.69
CA GLU A 97 11.94 -10.96 4.72
C GLU A 97 11.50 -10.49 6.12
N MET A 98 11.74 -9.22 6.46
CA MET A 98 11.26 -8.63 7.72
C MET A 98 9.73 -8.60 7.79
N THR A 99 9.05 -8.29 6.68
CA THR A 99 7.58 -8.28 6.58
C THR A 99 7.02 -9.68 6.83
N LYS A 100 7.64 -10.70 6.22
CA LYS A 100 7.28 -12.11 6.43
C LYS A 100 7.57 -12.59 7.86
N ASN A 101 8.74 -12.25 8.40
CA ASN A 101 9.15 -12.63 9.77
C ASN A 101 8.30 -11.93 10.84
N ALA A 102 7.84 -10.71 10.57
CA ALA A 102 6.89 -9.99 11.41
C ALA A 102 5.45 -10.55 11.32
N GLY A 103 5.21 -11.53 10.43
CA GLY A 103 3.89 -12.10 10.21
C GLY A 103 2.90 -11.13 9.54
N ILE A 104 3.41 -10.08 8.89
CA ILE A 104 2.57 -9.15 8.14
C ILE A 104 2.10 -9.85 6.87
N LYS A 105 0.80 -10.03 6.77
CA LYS A 105 0.16 -10.68 5.62
C LYS A 105 -0.02 -9.67 4.49
N ASN A 106 0.56 -9.97 3.33
CA ASN A 106 0.45 -9.12 2.14
C ASN A 106 -0.78 -9.45 1.28
N ASP A 107 -1.52 -10.51 1.63
CA ASP A 107 -2.59 -11.12 0.86
C ASP A 107 -3.96 -11.04 1.54
N VAL A 108 -4.10 -10.18 2.58
CA VAL A 108 -5.35 -10.04 3.34
C VAL A 108 -6.49 -9.59 2.44
N HIS A 109 -6.25 -8.66 1.52
CA HIS A 109 -7.29 -8.17 0.63
C HIS A 109 -7.84 -9.28 -0.27
N GLN A 110 -6.96 -10.01 -0.95
CA GLN A 110 -7.34 -11.14 -1.81
C GLN A 110 -7.99 -12.27 -1.00
N SER A 111 -7.49 -12.55 0.20
CA SER A 111 -8.08 -13.57 1.09
C SER A 111 -9.50 -13.20 1.50
N VAL A 112 -9.73 -11.94 1.89
CA VAL A 112 -11.06 -11.46 2.27
C VAL A 112 -12.00 -11.42 1.07
N GLU A 113 -11.52 -11.00 -0.10
CA GLU A 113 -12.30 -11.00 -1.34
C GLU A 113 -12.71 -12.42 -1.75
N HIS A 114 -11.79 -13.38 -1.65
CA HIS A 114 -12.08 -14.80 -1.87
C HIS A 114 -13.12 -15.32 -0.88
N MET A 115 -12.92 -15.08 0.43
CA MET A 115 -13.89 -15.48 1.46
C MET A 115 -15.26 -14.86 1.21
N PHE A 116 -15.33 -13.60 0.79
CA PHE A 116 -16.57 -12.92 0.46
C PHE A 116 -17.26 -13.59 -0.74
N SER A 117 -16.51 -13.88 -1.79
CA SER A 117 -17.03 -14.55 -2.99
C SER A 117 -17.57 -15.95 -2.67
N GLU A 118 -16.80 -16.77 -1.94
CA GLU A 118 -17.23 -18.11 -1.50
C GLU A 118 -18.47 -18.04 -0.61
N ASN A 119 -18.51 -17.09 0.32
CA ASN A 119 -19.65 -16.90 1.21
C ASN A 119 -20.90 -16.50 0.42
N GLN A 120 -20.76 -15.58 -0.53
CA GLN A 120 -21.86 -15.16 -1.40
C GLN A 120 -22.37 -16.32 -2.26
N GLN A 121 -21.48 -17.15 -2.80
CA GLN A 121 -21.88 -18.34 -3.57
C GLN A 121 -22.59 -19.35 -2.68
N ALA A 122 -22.03 -19.67 -1.50
CA ALA A 122 -22.65 -20.60 -0.56
C ALA A 122 -24.04 -20.12 -0.09
N HIS A 123 -24.24 -18.81 0.04
CA HIS A 123 -25.56 -18.25 0.34
C HIS A 123 -26.56 -18.43 -0.81
N LYS A 124 -26.13 -18.21 -2.06
CA LYS A 124 -26.97 -18.45 -3.24
C LYS A 124 -27.36 -19.92 -3.36
N ASP A 125 -26.39 -20.83 -3.25
CA ASP A 125 -26.64 -22.28 -3.36
C ASP A 125 -27.63 -22.77 -2.28
N ARG A 126 -27.49 -22.25 -1.04
CA ARG A 126 -28.44 -22.54 0.04
C ARG A 126 -29.83 -21.98 -0.25
N GLN A 127 -29.91 -20.76 -0.76
CA GLN A 127 -31.19 -20.15 -1.12
C GLN A 127 -31.91 -20.96 -2.20
N ASP A 128 -31.20 -21.36 -3.25
CA ASP A 128 -31.76 -22.20 -4.31
C ASP A 128 -32.23 -23.57 -3.78
N SER A 129 -31.44 -24.18 -2.89
CA SER A 129 -31.82 -25.44 -2.24
C SER A 129 -33.06 -25.28 -1.36
N ILE A 130 -33.19 -24.16 -0.63
CA ILE A 130 -34.36 -23.88 0.21
C ILE A 130 -35.60 -23.70 -0.65
N HIS A 131 -35.52 -22.92 -1.74
CA HIS A 131 -36.65 -22.74 -2.64
C HIS A 131 -37.10 -24.05 -3.29
N LYS A 132 -36.15 -24.90 -3.70
CA LYS A 132 -36.50 -26.23 -4.22
C LYS A 132 -37.21 -27.08 -3.17
N GLN A 133 -36.73 -27.08 -1.93
CA GLN A 133 -37.37 -27.83 -0.84
C GLN A 133 -38.75 -27.25 -0.49
N GLU A 134 -38.91 -25.93 -0.56
CA GLU A 134 -40.20 -25.26 -0.39
C GLU A 134 -41.22 -25.73 -1.43
N ASP A 135 -40.81 -25.76 -2.71
CA ASP A 135 -41.64 -26.28 -3.80
C ASP A 135 -42.02 -27.75 -3.59
N ASP A 136 -41.05 -28.59 -3.21
CA ASP A 136 -41.28 -30.02 -2.94
C ASP A 136 -42.28 -30.22 -1.78
N VAL A 137 -42.13 -29.45 -0.69
CA VAL A 137 -43.04 -29.50 0.46
C VAL A 137 -44.44 -29.02 0.08
N GLN A 138 -44.56 -27.95 -0.70
CA GLN A 138 -45.85 -27.44 -1.16
C GLN A 138 -46.56 -28.43 -2.09
N ASN A 139 -45.81 -29.11 -2.96
CA ASN A 139 -46.32 -30.16 -3.83
C ASN A 139 -46.81 -31.37 -3.03
N GLU A 140 -46.01 -31.85 -2.07
CA GLU A 140 -46.42 -32.96 -1.20
C GLU A 140 -47.63 -32.60 -0.33
N HIS A 141 -47.68 -31.37 0.19
CA HIS A 141 -48.84 -30.89 0.93
C HIS A 141 -50.11 -30.91 0.08
N THR A 142 -50.02 -30.42 -1.17
CA THR A 142 -51.14 -30.42 -2.12
C THR A 142 -51.57 -31.84 -2.46
N ARG A 143 -50.60 -32.75 -2.71
CA ARG A 143 -50.86 -34.16 -2.99
C ARG A 143 -51.58 -34.83 -1.82
N LEU A 144 -51.10 -34.63 -0.60
CA LEU A 144 -51.67 -35.21 0.61
C LEU A 144 -53.08 -34.68 0.86
N LYS A 145 -53.30 -33.37 0.70
CA LYS A 145 -54.63 -32.76 0.84
C LYS A 145 -55.63 -33.35 -0.16
N ASN A 146 -55.24 -33.47 -1.42
CA ASN A 146 -56.09 -34.05 -2.46
C ASN A 146 -56.37 -35.54 -2.19
N HIS A 147 -55.35 -36.29 -1.78
CA HIS A 147 -55.51 -37.71 -1.44
C HIS A 147 -56.44 -37.90 -0.24
N HIS A 148 -56.27 -37.12 0.82
CA HIS A 148 -57.14 -37.15 1.99
C HIS A 148 -58.61 -36.87 1.62
N ASN A 149 -58.85 -35.84 0.80
CA ASN A 149 -60.21 -35.52 0.34
C ASN A 149 -60.81 -36.65 -0.51
N LEU A 150 -60.00 -37.25 -1.40
CA LEU A 150 -60.45 -38.37 -2.24
C LEU A 150 -60.83 -39.58 -1.40
N GLU A 151 -59.96 -40.01 -0.48
CA GLU A 151 -60.21 -41.17 0.38
C GLU A 151 -61.36 -40.91 1.36
N GLY A 152 -61.49 -39.68 1.87
CA GLY A 152 -62.64 -39.28 2.69
C GLY A 152 -63.97 -39.44 1.93
N ASN A 153 -64.03 -38.94 0.69
CA ASN A 153 -65.21 -39.09 -0.15
C ASN A 153 -65.52 -40.55 -0.50
N LYS A 154 -64.48 -41.37 -0.78
CA LYS A 154 -64.65 -42.81 -1.02
C LYS A 154 -65.21 -43.51 0.21
N PHE A 155 -64.63 -43.24 1.39
CA PHE A 155 -65.08 -43.82 2.64
C PHE A 155 -66.54 -43.47 2.94
N GLU A 156 -66.92 -42.19 2.79
CA GLU A 156 -68.30 -41.75 3.01
C GLU A 156 -69.27 -42.43 2.05
N LYS A 157 -68.89 -42.56 0.78
CA LYS A 157 -69.69 -43.27 -0.22
C LYS A 157 -69.86 -44.74 0.15
N GLU A 158 -68.77 -45.47 0.40
CA GLU A 158 -68.83 -46.90 0.77
C GLU A 158 -69.62 -47.15 2.05
N TYR A 159 -69.49 -46.26 3.04
CA TYR A 159 -70.25 -46.33 4.27
C TYR A 159 -71.76 -46.18 4.00
N ASN A 160 -72.15 -45.20 3.20
CA ASN A 160 -73.54 -44.97 2.84
C ASN A 160 -74.12 -46.11 1.99
N ASP A 161 -73.34 -46.63 1.03
CA ASP A 161 -73.72 -47.77 0.19
C ASP A 161 -73.96 -49.02 1.05
N LYS A 162 -73.02 -49.38 1.94
CA LYS A 162 -73.18 -50.52 2.87
C LYS A 162 -74.35 -50.34 3.83
N LYS A 163 -74.57 -49.13 4.33
CA LYS A 163 -75.71 -48.80 5.20
C LYS A 163 -77.04 -48.97 4.46
N ALA A 164 -77.09 -48.62 3.17
CA ALA A 164 -78.26 -48.83 2.32
C ALA A 164 -78.48 -50.32 2.04
N GLU A 165 -77.43 -51.07 1.70
CA GLU A 165 -77.49 -52.53 1.49
C GLU A 165 -78.02 -53.25 2.73
N GLN A 166 -77.51 -52.92 3.92
CA GLN A 166 -77.97 -53.52 5.18
C GLN A 166 -79.48 -53.32 5.39
N ARG A 167 -80.02 -52.14 5.03
CA ARG A 167 -81.45 -51.84 5.13
C ARG A 167 -82.30 -52.54 4.07
N ALA A 168 -81.70 -52.90 2.94
CA ALA A 168 -82.38 -53.53 1.82
C ALA A 168 -82.43 -55.06 1.93
N LEU A 169 -81.69 -55.68 2.88
CA LEU A 169 -81.66 -57.12 3.08
C LEU A 169 -83.06 -57.65 3.49
N PRO A 170 -83.73 -58.44 2.62
CA PRO A 170 -85.07 -58.95 2.91
C PRO A 170 -85.04 -59.92 4.10
N GLY A 171 -85.86 -59.65 5.12
CA GLY A 171 -85.95 -60.48 6.33
C GLY A 171 -84.83 -60.26 7.36
N ALA A 172 -83.91 -59.33 7.13
CA ALA A 172 -82.98 -58.88 8.15
C ALA A 172 -83.70 -57.90 9.10
N ASP A 173 -83.81 -58.28 10.38
CA ASP A 173 -84.33 -57.37 11.40
C ASP A 173 -83.40 -56.15 11.51
N THR A 174 -83.98 -54.96 11.48
CA THR A 174 -83.27 -53.72 11.77
C THR A 174 -82.76 -53.69 13.20
N ARG A 175 -81.80 -52.81 13.51
CA ARG A 175 -81.28 -52.65 14.89
C ARG A 175 -82.41 -52.45 15.92
N ASP A 176 -83.40 -51.65 15.55
CA ASP A 176 -84.52 -51.32 16.44
C ASP A 176 -85.47 -52.51 16.59
N GLU A 177 -85.69 -53.29 15.52
CA GLU A 177 -86.45 -54.55 15.59
C GLU A 177 -85.73 -55.62 16.42
N LEU A 178 -84.41 -55.73 16.31
CA LEU A 178 -83.59 -56.61 17.15
C LEU A 178 -83.63 -56.19 18.62
N LEU A 179 -83.55 -54.89 18.90
CA LEU A 179 -83.70 -54.34 20.25
C LEU A 179 -85.10 -54.62 20.82
N ALA A 180 -86.14 -54.41 20.03
CA ALA A 180 -87.51 -54.72 20.43
C ALA A 180 -87.70 -56.22 20.71
N LYS A 181 -87.15 -57.10 19.85
CA LYS A 181 -87.16 -58.55 20.08
C LYS A 181 -86.40 -58.94 21.35
N ALA A 182 -85.24 -58.33 21.62
CA ALA A 182 -84.47 -58.58 22.83
C ALA A 182 -85.23 -58.12 24.09
N GLN A 183 -85.86 -56.95 24.06
CA GLN A 183 -86.69 -56.45 25.16
C GLN A 183 -87.94 -57.31 25.38
N GLU A 184 -88.60 -57.75 24.31
CA GLU A 184 -89.71 -58.71 24.42
C GLU A 184 -89.25 -60.04 25.04
N PHE A 185 -88.10 -60.55 24.62
CA PHE A 185 -87.53 -61.78 25.16
C PHE A 185 -87.25 -61.64 26.65
N GLU A 186 -86.60 -60.54 27.08
CA GLU A 186 -86.35 -60.23 28.49
C GLU A 186 -87.66 -60.13 29.28
N ARG A 187 -88.69 -59.47 28.73
CA ARG A 187 -90.01 -59.36 29.39
C ARG A 187 -90.71 -60.71 29.54
N LYS A 188 -90.58 -61.59 28.56
CA LYS A 188 -91.21 -62.93 28.57
C LYS A 188 -90.47 -63.94 29.46
N HIS A 189 -89.18 -63.72 29.75
CA HIS A 189 -88.31 -64.64 30.49
C HIS A 189 -87.78 -64.04 31.80
N LYS A 190 -88.34 -62.92 32.25
CA LYS A 190 -88.09 -62.38 33.59
C LYS A 190 -88.79 -63.29 34.61
N PRO A 191 -88.08 -63.80 35.64
CA PRO A 191 -88.66 -64.66 36.67
C PRO A 191 -89.73 -63.94 37.51
#